data_AF-A0A0C2D5Q1-F1
#
_entry.id   AF-A0A0C2D5Q1-F1
#
_cell.length_a   1.000
_cell.length_b   1.000
_cell.length_c   1.000
_cell.angle_alpha   90.00
_cell.angle_beta   90.00
_cell.angle_gamma   90.00
#
_symmetry.space_group_name_H-M   'P 1'
#
loop_
_entity.id
_entity.type
_entity.pdbx_description
1 polymer ?
#
loop_
_entity_poly.entity_id
_entity_poly.type
_entity_poly.pdbx_seq_one_letter_code
_entity_poly.pdbx_strand_id
1 'polypeptide(L)' 'MEGCNWAGFEVNTGNLDLAGMLVCCSSISNSAFTSTGSVVTVRGTSRYNNANMVINFRAV' A
#
# COMPACT_ATOMS: atom_id res chain seq x y z
N MET A 1 9.20 5.37 4.18
CA MET A 1 8.00 5.41 5.06
C MET A 1 8.00 6.61 6.03
N GLU A 2 8.66 7.72 5.70
CA GLU A 2 8.75 8.88 6.62
C GLU A 2 7.43 9.63 6.86
N GLY A 3 6.38 9.39 6.07
CA GLY A 3 5.06 10.00 6.29
C GLY A 3 4.12 9.23 7.22
N CYS A 4 4.36 7.94 7.46
CA CYS A 4 3.47 7.08 8.24
C CYS A 4 4.14 6.64 9.53
N ASN A 5 3.82 7.34 10.63
CA ASN A 5 4.56 7.26 11.89
C ASN A 5 4.43 5.91 12.62
N TRP A 6 3.40 5.12 12.32
CA TRP A 6 3.05 3.91 13.09
C TRP A 6 2.66 2.70 12.24
N ALA A 7 1.95 2.88 11.12
CA ALA A 7 1.68 1.84 10.14
C ALA A 7 1.33 2.44 8.77
N GLY A 8 1.67 1.72 7.70
CA GLY A 8 1.36 2.14 6.34
C GLY A 8 1.73 1.11 5.29
N PHE A 9 1.36 1.40 4.06
CA PHE A 9 1.61 0.58 2.88
C PHE A 9 2.32 1.38 1.81
N GLU A 10 3.12 0.69 1.03
CA GLU A 10 3.66 1.17 -0.23
C GLU A 10 3.07 0.31 -1.35
N VAL A 11 2.33 0.91 -2.26
CA VAL A 11 1.72 0.22 -3.41
C VAL A 11 2.47 0.65 -4.67
N ASN A 12 3.10 -0.32 -5.33
CA ASN A 12 3.73 -0.12 -6.63
C ASN A 12 2.91 -0.83 -7.70
N THR A 13 2.38 -0.07 -8.65
CA THR A 13 1.49 -0.52 -9.73
C THR A 13 2.23 -0.99 -10.97
N GLY A 14 3.45 -1.55 -10.81
CA GLY A 14 4.20 -2.18 -11.89
C GLY A 14 5.31 -1.32 -12.49
N ASN A 15 5.59 -0.17 -11.89
CA ASN A 15 6.73 0.67 -12.26
C ASN A 15 7.74 0.67 -11.10
N LEU A 16 8.59 -0.36 -11.08
CA LEU A 16 9.53 -0.64 -9.98
C LEU A 16 10.56 0.49 -9.75
N ASP A 17 10.73 1.38 -10.73
CA ASP A 17 11.64 2.53 -10.66
C ASP A 17 10.98 3.79 -10.09
N LEU A 18 9.65 3.87 -10.02
CA LEU A 18 8.97 4.96 -9.32
C LEU A 18 8.72 4.58 -7.87
N ALA A 19 9.02 5.53 -6.96
CA ALA A 19 8.68 5.43 -5.55
C ALA A 19 7.20 5.03 -5.43
N GLY A 20 6.93 3.87 -4.82
CA GLY A 20 5.58 3.37 -4.68
C GLY A 20 4.72 4.35 -3.90
N MET A 21 3.41 4.31 -4.14
CA MET A 21 2.51 5.22 -3.46
C MET A 21 2.49 4.89 -1.97
N LEU A 22 2.98 5.81 -1.14
CA LEU A 22 3.00 5.65 0.31
C LEU A 22 1.63 6.04 0.88
N VAL A 23 1.05 5.13 1.64
CA VAL A 23 -0.27 5.22 2.21
C VAL A 23 -0.20 5.00 3.71
N CYS A 24 -0.76 5.91 4.51
CA CYS A 24 -0.84 5.74 5.96
C CYS A 24 -2.16 5.10 6.37
N CYS A 25 -2.11 4.16 7.33
CA CYS A 25 -3.29 3.41 7.78
C CYS A 25 -4.44 4.28 8.31
N SER A 26 -4.14 5.46 8.87
CA SER A 26 -5.16 6.41 9.35
C SER A 26 -6.03 7.00 8.24
N SER A 27 -5.57 6.94 6.99
CA SER A 27 -6.08 7.80 5.91
C SER A 27 -6.74 7.03 4.77
N ILE A 28 -6.79 5.69 4.84
CA ILE A 28 -7.10 4.86 3.65
C ILE A 28 -8.19 3.80 3.81
N SER A 29 -9.14 3.99 4.73
CA SER A 29 -10.35 3.17 4.69
C SER A 29 -11.04 3.34 3.33
N ASN A 30 -11.19 2.25 2.57
CA ASN A 30 -11.91 2.16 1.29
C ASN A 30 -11.29 2.82 0.04
N SER A 31 -9.98 3.00 -0.05
CA SER A 31 -9.38 3.40 -1.34
C SER A 31 -9.06 2.22 -2.25
N ALA A 32 -9.24 2.41 -3.56
CA ALA A 32 -8.93 1.43 -4.59
C ALA A 32 -7.85 1.97 -5.53
N PHE A 33 -6.90 1.09 -5.89
CA PHE A 33 -5.84 1.39 -6.85
C PHE A 33 -5.97 0.47 -8.06
N THR A 34 -5.87 1.05 -9.24
CA THR A 34 -5.85 0.32 -10.51
C THR A 34 -4.45 0.38 -11.09
N SER A 35 -3.88 -0.79 -11.39
CA SER A 35 -2.65 -0.92 -12.16
C SER A 35 -3.01 -1.35 -13.58
N THR A 36 -2.31 -0.79 -14.57
CA THR A 36 -2.33 -1.26 -15.96
C THR A 36 -1.26 -2.33 -16.22
N GLY A 37 -0.37 -2.57 -15.26
CA GLY A 37 0.67 -3.58 -15.32
C GLY A 37 0.20 -4.94 -14.77
N SER A 38 0.84 -6.01 -15.24
CA SER A 38 0.55 -7.38 -14.78
C SER A 38 1.12 -7.70 -13.40
N VAL A 39 1.90 -6.79 -12.81
CA VAL A 39 2.56 -6.97 -11.52
C VAL A 39 2.25 -5.79 -10.62
N VAL A 40 1.77 -6.10 -9.41
CA VAL A 40 1.55 -5.14 -8.33
C VAL A 40 2.35 -5.60 -7.13
N THR A 41 3.17 -4.71 -6.57
CA THR A 41 3.91 -4.98 -5.34
C THR A 41 3.31 -4.15 -4.22
N VAL A 42 2.92 -4.81 -3.12
CA VAL A 42 2.43 -4.14 -1.92
C VAL A 42 3.36 -4.45 -0.76
N ARG A 43 3.92 -3.42 -0.12
CA ARG A 43 4.78 -3.55 1.05
C ARG A 43 4.14 -2.86 2.25
N GLY A 44 3.73 -3.63 3.25
CA GLY A 44 3.25 -3.10 4.52
C GLY A 44 4.39 -2.90 5.52
N THR A 45 4.30 -1.86 6.33
CA THR A 45 5.08 -1.74 7.57
C THR A 45 4.15 -1.50 8.75
N SER A 46 4.51 -2.09 9.88
CA SER A 46 3.88 -1.76 11.15
C SER A 46 4.95 -1.66 12.23
N ARG A 47 4.91 -0.57 13.00
CA ARG A 47 5.78 -0.37 14.18
C ARG A 47 5.17 -0.90 15.47
N TYR A 48 3.84 -1.09 15.52
CA TYR A 48 3.12 -1.55 16.70
C TYR A 48 2.23 -2.76 16.39
N ASN A 49 1.90 -3.54 17.41
CA ASN A 49 1.10 -4.77 17.24
C ASN A 49 -0.41 -4.51 17.05
N ASN A 50 -0.79 -3.35 16.51
CA ASN A 50 -2.19 -2.95 16.32
C ASN A 50 -2.57 -2.79 14.83
N ALA A 51 -1.64 -2.97 13.89
CA ALA A 51 -1.94 -2.80 12.48
C ALA A 51 -2.66 -4.04 11.93
N ASN A 52 -3.99 -4.00 11.89
CA ASN A 52 -4.79 -4.98 11.16
C ASN A 52 -4.99 -4.48 9.72
N MET A 53 -4.29 -5.14 8.80
CA MET A 53 -4.08 -4.70 7.43
C MET A 53 -4.70 -5.72 6.47
N VAL A 54 -5.77 -5.35 5.77
CA VAL A 54 -6.49 -6.22 4.83
C VAL A 54 -6.37 -5.65 3.42
N ILE A 55 -5.91 -6.48 2.48
CA ILE A 55 -5.78 -6.12 1.07
C ILE A 55 -6.75 -6.99 0.29
N ASN A 56 -7.67 -6.36 -0.43
CA ASN A 56 -8.52 -7.02 -1.41
C ASN A 56 -8.04 -6.61 -2.81
N PHE A 57 -7.85 -7.60 -3.69
CA PHE A 57 -7.42 -7.35 -5.06
C PHE A 57 -8.37 -8.04 -6.03
N ARG A 58 -8.53 -7.43 -7.20
CA ARG A 58 -9.27 -7.99 -8.33
C ARG A 58 -8.42 -7.83 -9.58
N ALA A 59 -8.05 -8.95 -10.21
CA ALA A 59 -7.53 -8.96 -11.57
C ALA A 59 -8.72 -8.93 -12.55
N VAL A 60 -8.65 -8.07 -13.55
CA VAL A 60 -9.66 -7.89 -14.60
C VAL A 60 -9.04 -8.09 -15.97
#